data_AF-A0A369AXK2-F1
#
_entry.id   AF-A0A369AXK2-F1
#
_cell.length_a   1.000
_cell.length_b   1.000
_cell.length_c   1.000
_cell.angle_alpha   90.00
_cell.angle_beta   90.00
_cell.angle_gamma   90.00
#
_symmetry.space_group_name_H-M   'P 1'
#
loop_
_entity.id
_entity.type
_entity.pdbx_description
1 polymer ?
#
loop_
_entity_poly.entity_id
_entity_poly.type
_entity_poly.pdbx_seq_one_letter_code
_entity_poly.pdbx_strand_id
1 'polypeptide(L)'
;MDYGTISTNETDLFAGVELTTYDRLLRAWENSMEMVRDFEMYSKRIEDEEVKSVFKKFAEDEGIHAAKLREMLIKHKGAASH
;
A
#
# COMPACT_ATOMS: atom_id res chain seq x y z
N MET A 1 32.91 -38.00 10.21
CA MET A 1 31.60 -37.58 9.68
C MET A 1 31.72 -36.09 9.45
N ASP A 2 31.87 -35.71 8.19
CA ASP A 2 32.04 -34.33 7.76
C ASP A 2 30.65 -33.68 7.75
N TYR A 3 30.43 -32.72 8.65
CA TYR A 3 29.22 -31.91 8.63
C TYR A 3 29.41 -30.89 7.51
N GLY A 4 29.09 -31.32 6.29
CA GLY A 4 29.17 -30.52 5.08
C GLY A 4 28.59 -29.13 5.33
N THR A 5 29.42 -28.13 5.03
CA THR A 5 29.13 -26.70 5.09
C THR A 5 27.72 -26.42 4.58
N ILE A 6 26.84 -25.97 5.47
CA ILE A 6 25.54 -25.41 5.06
C ILE A 6 25.86 -24.14 4.28
N SER A 7 25.62 -24.17 2.98
CA SER A 7 25.77 -23.04 2.07
C SER A 7 24.89 -21.88 2.56
N THR A 8 25.53 -20.85 3.12
CA THR A 8 24.90 -19.65 3.66
C THR A 8 24.41 -18.72 2.55
N ASN A 9 23.40 -19.12 1.79
CA ASN A 9 22.71 -18.19 0.89
C ASN A 9 21.20 -18.23 1.14
N GLU A 10 20.77 -17.92 2.37
CA GLU A 10 19.38 -17.47 2.63
C GLU A 10 19.05 -16.19 1.85
N THR A 11 20.06 -15.47 1.37
CA THR A 11 19.96 -14.28 0.51
C THR A 11 19.53 -14.56 -0.94
N ASP A 12 19.57 -15.82 -1.43
CA ASP A 12 19.15 -16.16 -2.80
C ASP A 12 17.66 -16.52 -2.93
N LEU A 13 16.92 -16.72 -1.83
CA LEU A 13 15.50 -17.10 -1.92
C LEU A 13 14.57 -15.98 -2.42
N PHE A 14 15.04 -14.72 -2.37
CA PHE A 14 14.28 -13.54 -2.80
C PHE A 14 14.86 -12.90 -4.08
N ALA A 15 15.93 -13.48 -4.64
CA ALA A 15 16.57 -13.00 -5.85
C ALA A 15 15.77 -13.42 -7.09
N GLY A 16 14.71 -12.66 -7.42
CA GLY A 16 13.99 -12.89 -8.68
C GLY A 16 12.61 -12.26 -8.83
N VAL A 17 12.04 -11.65 -7.78
CA VAL A 17 10.73 -11.00 -7.89
C VAL A 17 10.91 -9.53 -8.27
N GLU A 18 10.77 -9.24 -9.56
CA GLU A 18 10.71 -7.86 -10.05
C GLU A 18 9.31 -7.28 -9.85
N LEU A 19 9.21 -6.23 -9.03
CA LEU A 19 7.94 -5.53 -8.80
C LEU A 19 7.61 -4.64 -9.98
N THR A 20 6.51 -4.95 -10.67
CA THR A 20 6.03 -4.16 -11.80
C THR A 20 5.47 -2.81 -11.35
N THR A 21 5.29 -1.89 -12.30
CA THR A 21 4.55 -0.64 -12.05
C THR A 21 3.13 -0.91 -11.55
N TYR A 22 2.49 -1.97 -12.07
CA TYR A 22 1.17 -2.39 -11.61
C TYR A 22 1.18 -2.78 -10.13
N ASP A 23 2.15 -3.60 -9.69
CA ASP A 23 2.25 -4.05 -8.30
C ASP A 23 2.46 -2.88 -7.34
N ARG A 24 3.28 -1.91 -7.75
CA ARG A 24 3.52 -0.68 -6.97
C ARG A 24 2.26 0.18 -6.86
N LEU A 25 1.52 0.34 -7.95
CA LEU A 25 0.24 1.06 -7.95
C LEU A 25 -0.81 0.35 -7.10
N LEU A 26 -0.87 -0.98 -7.17
CA LEU A 26 -1.82 -1.79 -6.41
C LEU A 26 -1.56 -1.65 -4.92
N ARG A 27 -0.30 -1.82 -4.51
CA ARG A 27 0.10 -1.68 -3.11
C ARG A 27 -0.10 -0.26 -2.59
N ALA A 28 0.21 0.76 -3.38
CA ALA A 28 -0.06 2.14 -2.99
C ALA A 28 -1.56 2.41 -2.80
N TRP A 29 -2.41 1.88 -3.69
CA TRP A 29 -3.85 2.02 -3.57
C TRP A 29 -4.39 1.34 -2.31
N GLU A 30 -3.95 0.10 -2.02
CA GLU A 30 -4.31 -0.63 -0.80
C GLU A 30 -3.90 0.14 0.45
N ASN A 31 -2.65 0.65 0.49
CA ASN A 31 -2.15 1.44 1.60
C ASN A 31 -2.97 2.71 1.84
N SER A 32 -3.31 3.47 0.78
CA SER A 32 -4.17 4.66 0.93
C SER A 32 -5.56 4.28 1.44
N MET A 33 -6.14 3.17 0.95
CA MET A 33 -7.42 2.66 1.47
C MET A 33 -7.34 2.23 2.95
N GLU A 34 -6.21 1.69 3.40
CA GLU A 34 -5.97 1.41 4.83
C GLU A 34 -5.89 2.71 5.64
N MET A 35 -5.16 3.72 5.17
CA MET A 35 -5.09 5.02 5.84
C MET A 35 -6.44 5.72 5.95
N VAL A 36 -7.30 5.64 4.92
CA VAL A 36 -8.69 6.12 5.02
C VAL A 36 -9.40 5.46 6.21
N ARG A 37 -9.35 4.13 6.34
CA ARG A 37 -10.02 3.40 7.42
C ARG A 37 -9.46 3.76 8.79
N ASP A 38 -8.14 3.86 8.91
CA ASP A 38 -7.46 4.20 10.15
C ASP A 38 -7.83 5.61 10.61
N PHE A 39 -7.75 6.60 9.71
CA PHE A 39 -8.09 7.98 10.04
C PHE A 39 -9.57 8.16 10.36
N GLU A 40 -10.47 7.49 9.63
CA GLU A 40 -11.90 7.46 10.00
C GLU A 40 -12.11 6.86 11.39
N MET A 41 -11.43 5.75 11.70
CA MET A 41 -11.53 5.07 12.98
C MET A 41 -10.99 5.92 14.13
N TYR A 42 -9.87 6.62 13.94
CA TYR A 42 -9.29 7.53 14.93
C TYR A 42 -10.21 8.72 15.19
N SER A 43 -10.76 9.32 14.13
CA SER A 43 -11.70 10.43 14.27
C SER A 43 -12.96 10.08 15.08
N LYS A 44 -13.36 8.79 15.10
CA LYS A 44 -14.51 8.30 15.88
C LYS A 44 -14.17 8.03 17.34
N ARG A 45 -12.89 7.85 17.68
CA ARG A 45 -12.45 7.44 19.03
C ARG A 45 -11.82 8.57 19.85
N ILE A 46 -11.39 9.63 19.20
CA ILE A 46 -10.75 10.77 19.84
C ILE A 46 -11.80 11.80 20.26
N GLU A 47 -11.67 12.33 21.48
CA GLU A 47 -12.57 13.36 22.02
C GLU A 47 -12.13 14.78 21.65
N ASP A 48 -10.82 15.01 21.52
CA ASP A 48 -10.27 16.30 21.09
C ASP A 48 -10.78 16.67 19.69
N GLU A 49 -11.51 17.78 19.61
CA GLU A 49 -12.19 18.21 18.39
C GLU A 49 -11.22 18.71 17.31
N GLU A 50 -10.09 19.31 17.68
CA GLU A 50 -9.08 19.74 16.71
C GLU A 50 -8.43 18.53 16.06
N VAL A 51 -7.97 17.58 16.88
CA VAL A 51 -7.34 16.34 16.41
C VAL A 51 -8.32 15.49 15.60
N LYS A 52 -9.58 15.40 16.05
CA LYS A 52 -10.66 14.72 15.30
C LYS A 52 -10.86 15.33 13.91
N SER A 53 -10.88 16.65 13.81
CA SER A 53 -11.05 17.36 12.54
C SER A 53 -9.90 17.08 11.58
N VAL A 54 -8.66 17.07 12.08
CA VAL A 54 -7.48 16.71 11.29
C VAL A 54 -7.59 15.29 10.73
N PHE A 55 -7.95 14.30 11.56
CA PHE A 55 -8.10 12.92 11.08
C PHE A 55 -9.24 12.77 10.06
N LYS A 56 -10.37 13.47 10.23
CA LYS A 56 -11.42 13.48 9.20
C LYS A 56 -10.88 14.02 7.88
N LYS A 57 -10.13 15.12 7.93
CA LYS A 57 -9.55 15.73 6.73
C LYS A 57 -8.56 14.80 6.03
N PHE A 58 -7.72 14.10 6.80
CA PHE A 58 -6.77 13.14 6.24
C PHE A 58 -7.46 11.93 5.63
N ALA A 59 -8.57 11.44 6.21
CA ALA A 59 -9.36 10.38 5.61
C ALA A 59 -9.92 10.80 4.23
N GLU A 60 -10.41 12.03 4.09
CA GLU A 60 -10.88 12.57 2.81
C GLU A 60 -9.75 12.69 1.78
N ASP A 61 -8.60 13.22 2.20
CA ASP A 61 -7.45 13.44 1.33
C ASP A 61 -6.85 12.10 0.84
N GLU A 62 -6.73 11.10 1.72
CA GLU A 62 -6.32 9.75 1.34
C GLU A 62 -7.37 9.06 0.45
N GLY A 63 -8.66 9.35 0.62
CA GLY A 63 -9.71 8.91 -0.31
C GLY A 63 -9.48 9.44 -1.73
N ILE A 64 -9.05 10.70 -1.86
CA ILE A 64 -8.68 11.31 -3.14
C ILE A 64 -7.42 10.65 -3.71
N HIS A 65 -6.41 10.37 -2.89
CA HIS A 65 -5.21 9.64 -3.31
C HIS A 65 -5.56 8.24 -3.83
N ALA A 66 -6.36 7.47 -3.08
CA ALA A 66 -6.83 6.15 -3.47
C ALA A 66 -7.63 6.19 -4.79
N ALA A 67 -8.51 7.17 -4.98
CA ALA A 67 -9.26 7.32 -6.22
C ALA A 67 -8.34 7.52 -7.44
N LYS A 68 -7.34 8.42 -7.33
CA LYS A 68 -6.35 8.66 -8.39
C LYS A 68 -5.52 7.42 -8.70
N LEU A 69 -5.07 6.70 -7.68
CA LEU A 69 -4.29 5.46 -7.86
C LEU A 69 -5.12 4.37 -8.54
N ARG A 70 -6.40 4.25 -8.18
CA ARG A 70 -7.34 3.32 -8.83
C ARG A 70 -7.57 3.65 -10.31
N GLU A 71 -7.71 4.93 -10.65
CA GLU A 71 -7.81 5.35 -12.06
C GLU A 71 -6.55 4.96 -12.85
N MET A 72 -5.36 5.14 -12.27
CA MET A 72 -4.10 4.72 -12.89
C MET A 72 -4.01 3.21 -13.06
N LEU A 73 -4.46 2.41 -12.07
CA LEU A 73 -4.54 0.95 -12.17
C LEU A 73 -5.41 0.51 -13.35
N ILE A 74 -6.60 1.10 -13.49
CA ILE A 74 -7.52 0.78 -14.60
C ILE A 74 -6.88 1.13 -15.95
N LYS A 75 -6.25 2.31 -16.06
CA LYS A 75 -5.55 2.72 -17.28
C LYS A 75 -4.40 1.78 -17.64
N HIS A 76 -3.59 1.38 -16.66
CA HIS A 76 -2.45 0.49 -16.89
C HIS A 76 -2.91 -0.92 -17.32
N LYS A 77 -3.97 -1.45 -16.69
CA LYS A 77 -4.57 -2.74 -17.08
C LYS A 77 -5.23 -2.68 -18.46
N GLY A 78 -5.90 -1.58 -18.79
CA GLY A 78 -6.54 -1.36 -20.09
C GLY A 78 -5.53 -1.13 -21.23
N ALA A 79 -4.40 -0.46 -20.96
CA ALA A 79 -3.35 -0.22 -21.95
C ALA A 79 -2.54 -1.48 -22.29
N ALA A 80 -2.44 -2.45 -21.38
CA ALA A 80 -1.79 -3.74 -21.63
C ALA A 80 -2.64 -4.72 -22.48
N SER A 81 -3.84 -4.30 -22.92
CA SER A 81 -4.79 -5.11 -23.68
C SER A 81 -4.81 -4.84 -25.20
N HIS A 82 -3.88 -4.01 -25.71
CA HIS A 82 -3.72 -3.66 -27.12
C HIS A 82 -2.24 -3.79 -27.54
#